data_AF-C1G103-F1
#
_entry.id   AF-C1G103-F1
#
_cell.length_a   1.000
_cell.length_b   1.000
_cell.length_c   1.000
_cell.angle_alpha   90.00
_cell.angle_beta   90.00
_cell.angle_gamma   90.00
#
_symmetry.space_group_name_H-M   'P 1'
#
loop_
_entity.id
_entity.type
_entity.pdbx_description
1 polymer ?
#
loop_
_entity_poly.entity_id
_entity_poly.type
_entity_poly.pdbx_seq_one_letter_code
_entity_poly.pdbx_strand_id
1 'polypeptide(L)'
;MWIRDEFLGLCAVARKEAMKDMAIRTGFKATGLMPYNPEGVLTRLQSQLHTHSPPGTSHGSQSPWIPKPPCNVAQLEGQSDKIKQRIKRRTQSPSSPTNQALNQLVRWCQLAMHSAAILTQENKVLWAANEKQKCK
;
A
#
# COMPACT_ATOMS: atom_id res chain seq x y z
N MET A 1 13.66 -15.89 -53.76
CA MET A 1 14.98 -15.90 -53.11
C MET A 1 15.68 -14.58 -53.40
N TRP A 2 15.13 -13.46 -52.89
CA TRP A 2 15.64 -12.09 -53.15
C TRP A 2 15.59 -11.23 -51.87
N ILE A 3 14.61 -11.49 -51.00
CA ILE A 3 14.46 -10.83 -49.69
C ILE A 3 15.67 -11.05 -48.75
N ARG A 4 16.35 -12.20 -48.87
CA ARG A 4 17.47 -12.54 -47.98
C ARG A 4 18.69 -11.65 -48.26
N ASP A 5 19.04 -11.46 -49.53
CA ASP A 5 20.23 -10.71 -49.91
C ASP A 5 20.03 -9.20 -49.68
N GLU A 6 18.82 -8.72 -49.90
CA GLU A 6 18.42 -7.34 -49.57
C GLU A 6 18.49 -7.06 -48.06
N PHE A 7 17.99 -7.97 -47.22
CA PHE A 7 18.10 -7.87 -45.76
C PHE A 7 19.55 -7.83 -45.29
N LEU A 8 20.40 -8.72 -45.82
CA LEU A 8 21.83 -8.75 -45.48
C LEU A 8 22.53 -7.46 -45.90
N GLY A 9 22.17 -6.88 -47.06
CA GLY A 9 22.64 -5.57 -47.51
C GLY A 9 22.28 -4.45 -46.53
N LEU A 10 21.01 -4.40 -46.09
CA LEU A 10 20.55 -3.41 -45.11
C LEU A 10 21.23 -3.58 -43.74
N CYS A 11 21.44 -4.82 -43.28
CA CYS A 11 22.19 -5.09 -42.05
C CYS A 11 23.63 -4.58 -42.13
N ALA A 12 24.30 -4.74 -43.28
CA ALA A 12 25.65 -4.25 -43.47
C ALA A 12 25.73 -2.70 -43.40
N VAL A 13 24.74 -2.01 -43.96
CA VAL A 13 24.62 -0.54 -43.89
C VAL A 13 24.35 -0.09 -42.44
N ALA A 14 23.36 -0.69 -41.78
CA ALA A 14 23.02 -0.38 -40.39
C ALA A 14 24.21 -0.60 -39.44
N ARG A 15 25.00 -1.67 -39.67
CA ARG A 15 26.22 -1.94 -38.89
C ARG A 15 27.26 -0.84 -39.04
N LYS A 16 27.48 -0.33 -40.26
CA LYS A 16 28.42 0.79 -40.51
C LYS A 16 27.96 2.06 -39.79
N GLU A 17 26.67 2.35 -39.80
CA GLU A 17 26.08 3.51 -39.11
C GLU A 17 26.20 3.40 -37.59
N ALA A 18 25.88 2.24 -37.01
CA ALA A 18 25.96 2.00 -35.57
C ALA A 18 27.40 2.06 -35.02
N MET A 19 28.40 1.74 -35.85
CA MET A 19 29.82 1.73 -35.46
C MET A 19 30.52 3.09 -35.65
N LYS A 20 29.78 4.16 -36.00
CA LYS A 20 30.34 5.52 -36.02
C LYS A 20 30.70 5.98 -34.60
N ASP A 21 31.80 6.70 -34.48
CA ASP A 21 32.28 7.27 -33.22
C ASP A 21 31.19 8.06 -32.47
N MET A 22 30.38 8.84 -33.18
CA MET A 22 29.25 9.57 -32.58
C MET A 22 28.17 8.64 -32.00
N ALA A 23 27.80 7.57 -32.70
CA ALA A 23 26.78 6.61 -32.24
C ALA A 23 27.28 5.83 -31.01
N ILE A 24 28.54 5.43 -31.04
CA ILE A 24 29.23 4.79 -29.91
C ILE A 24 29.24 5.73 -28.71
N ARG A 25 29.76 6.96 -28.84
CA ARG A 25 29.80 7.95 -27.75
C ARG A 25 28.42 8.26 -27.18
N THR A 26 27.41 8.38 -28.04
CA THR A 26 26.04 8.63 -27.62
C THR A 26 25.46 7.45 -26.84
N GLY A 27 25.72 6.21 -27.27
CA GLY A 27 25.33 4.99 -26.54
C GLY A 27 26.00 4.89 -25.17
N PHE A 28 27.31 5.16 -25.09
CA PHE A 28 28.03 5.22 -23.82
C PHE A 28 27.52 6.36 -22.91
N LYS A 29 27.16 7.51 -23.47
CA LYS A 29 26.53 8.61 -22.73
C LYS A 29 25.15 8.25 -22.20
N ALA A 30 24.31 7.60 -23.00
CA ALA A 30 22.96 7.18 -22.62
C ALA A 30 22.96 6.12 -21.51
N THR A 31 23.94 5.23 -21.52
CA THR A 31 24.13 4.20 -20.48
C THR A 31 24.84 4.72 -19.23
N GLY A 32 25.33 5.96 -19.24
CA GLY A 32 26.14 6.51 -18.15
C GLY A 32 27.54 5.87 -18.04
N LEU A 33 27.94 5.08 -19.04
CA LEU A 33 29.22 4.38 -19.10
C LEU A 33 30.34 5.21 -19.71
N MET A 34 30.05 6.40 -20.28
CA MET A 34 31.08 7.34 -20.73
C MET A 34 31.75 7.99 -19.51
N PRO A 35 33.01 7.66 -19.15
CA PRO A 35 33.55 8.05 -17.85
C PRO A 35 34.78 8.93 -18.04
N TYR A 36 34.60 10.25 -18.06
CA TYR A 36 35.65 11.15 -17.53
C TYR A 36 35.09 12.54 -17.21
N ASN A 37 34.18 12.60 -16.23
CA ASN A 37 34.08 13.81 -15.42
C ASN A 37 34.36 13.40 -13.97
N PRO A 38 35.66 13.29 -13.57
CA PRO A 38 36.01 12.89 -12.22
C PRO A 38 35.35 13.80 -11.18
N GLU A 39 35.22 15.10 -11.46
CA GLU A 39 34.55 16.06 -10.57
C GLU A 39 33.05 15.77 -10.41
N GLY A 40 32.36 15.37 -11.49
CA GLY A 40 30.95 14.99 -11.43
C GLY A 40 30.70 13.71 -10.63
N VAL A 41 31.63 12.76 -10.67
CA VAL A 41 31.59 11.52 -9.88
C VAL A 41 31.91 11.82 -8.41
N LEU A 42 32.96 12.60 -8.15
CA LEU A 42 33.39 12.98 -6.79
C LEU A 42 32.31 13.82 -6.07
N THR A 43 31.66 14.75 -6.77
CA THR A 43 30.54 15.55 -6.20
C THR A 43 29.35 14.67 -5.81
N ARG A 44 29.06 13.62 -6.60
CA ARG A 44 27.99 12.65 -6.27
C ARG A 44 28.33 11.74 -5.11
N LEU A 45 29.60 11.33 -4.99
CA LEU A 45 30.07 10.53 -3.86
C LEU A 45 30.14 11.34 -2.56
N GLN A 46 30.59 12.59 -2.61
CA GLN A 46 30.74 13.45 -1.44
C GLN A 46 29.40 13.96 -0.88
N SER A 47 28.37 14.10 -1.72
CA SER A 47 27.07 14.65 -1.29
C SER A 47 26.12 13.64 -0.62
N GLN A 48 26.44 12.33 -0.60
CA GLN A 48 25.52 11.30 -0.09
C GLN A 48 26.14 10.28 0.87
N LEU A 49 27.26 10.59 1.53
CA LEU A 49 27.67 9.82 2.72
C LEU A 49 26.97 10.31 4.00
N HIS A 50 25.78 10.90 3.87
CA HIS A 50 24.87 10.99 5.01
C HIS A 50 24.20 9.63 5.12
N THR A 51 24.67 8.81 6.06
CA THR A 51 23.96 7.60 6.46
C THR A 51 22.63 8.05 7.07
N HIS A 52 21.63 8.29 6.24
CA HIS A 52 20.26 8.24 6.70
C HIS A 52 20.13 6.86 7.31
N SER A 53 19.92 6.80 8.63
CA SER A 53 19.55 5.58 9.33
C SER A 53 18.60 4.80 8.43
N PRO A 54 18.84 3.50 8.18
CA PRO A 54 18.00 2.73 7.28
C PRO A 54 16.54 3.00 7.68
N PRO A 55 15.68 3.43 6.74
CA PRO A 55 14.28 3.63 7.05
C PRO A 55 13.82 2.33 7.67
N GLY A 56 13.38 2.38 8.94
CA GLY A 56 13.01 1.19 9.69
C GLY A 56 12.18 0.32 8.78
N THR A 57 12.64 -0.89 8.51
CA THR A 57 12.01 -1.81 7.56
C THR A 57 10.71 -2.29 8.16
N SER A 58 9.71 -1.41 8.19
CA SER A 58 8.33 -1.81 8.00
C SER A 58 8.10 -1.84 6.50
N HIS A 59 8.85 -2.71 5.81
CA HIS A 59 8.24 -3.48 4.73
C HIS A 59 7.24 -4.43 5.42
N GLY A 60 6.20 -3.83 6.01
CA GLY A 60 5.04 -4.54 6.46
C GLY A 60 4.57 -5.29 5.23
N SER A 61 4.57 -6.62 5.35
CA SER A 61 3.90 -7.51 4.41
C SER A 61 2.70 -6.76 3.83
N GLN A 62 2.72 -6.45 2.54
CA GLN A 62 1.54 -5.89 1.86
C GLN A 62 0.48 -6.99 1.71
N SER A 63 0.18 -7.69 2.80
CA SER A 63 -1.01 -8.49 2.90
C SER A 63 -2.19 -7.56 2.66
N PRO A 64 -3.09 -7.89 1.74
CA PRO A 64 -4.38 -7.23 1.65
C PRO A 64 -4.98 -7.13 3.05
N TRP A 65 -5.42 -5.93 3.43
CA TRP A 65 -6.11 -5.75 4.71
C TRP A 65 -7.43 -6.51 4.64
N ILE A 66 -7.55 -7.53 5.48
CA ILE A 66 -8.77 -8.33 5.64
C ILE A 66 -9.39 -7.92 6.99
N PRO A 67 -10.51 -7.19 7.00
CA PRO A 67 -11.20 -6.86 8.24
C PRO A 67 -11.70 -8.15 8.91
N LYS A 68 -11.36 -8.32 10.19
CA LYS A 68 -11.93 -9.37 11.05
C LYS A 68 -13.19 -8.83 11.73
N PRO A 69 -14.15 -9.67 12.11
CA PRO A 69 -15.30 -9.24 12.92
C PRO A 69 -14.82 -8.50 14.19
N PRO A 70 -15.32 -7.29 14.48
CA PRO A 70 -14.92 -6.55 15.67
C PRO A 70 -15.54 -7.16 16.93
N CYS A 71 -14.72 -7.42 17.95
CA CYS A 71 -15.18 -7.98 19.22
C CYS A 71 -15.54 -6.91 20.27
N ASN A 72 -15.08 -5.68 20.09
CA ASN A 72 -15.42 -4.56 20.96
C ASN A 72 -15.60 -3.24 20.17
N VAL A 73 -16.15 -2.23 20.83
CA VAL A 73 -16.46 -0.93 20.22
C VAL A 73 -15.18 -0.23 19.71
N ALA A 74 -14.07 -0.30 20.45
CA ALA A 74 -12.82 0.31 20.04
C ALA A 74 -12.25 -0.30 18.74
N GLN A 75 -12.38 -1.63 18.57
CA GLN A 75 -12.00 -2.32 17.34
C GLN A 75 -12.90 -1.92 16.17
N LEU A 76 -14.21 -1.80 16.41
CA LEU A 76 -15.18 -1.33 15.41
C LEU A 76 -14.84 0.08 14.93
N GLU A 77 -14.57 1.01 15.84
CA GLU A 77 -14.19 2.39 15.53
C GLU A 77 -12.88 2.45 14.72
N GLY A 78 -11.84 1.76 15.20
CA GLY A 78 -10.56 1.72 14.50
C GLY A 78 -10.63 1.08 13.11
N GLN A 79 -11.50 0.10 12.90
CA GLN A 79 -11.77 -0.43 11.56
C GLN A 79 -12.54 0.58 10.70
N SER A 80 -13.54 1.26 11.26
CA SER A 80 -14.30 2.28 10.55
C SER A 80 -13.40 3.40 10.03
N ASP A 81 -12.42 3.84 10.82
CA ASP A 81 -11.47 4.89 10.43
C ASP A 81 -10.56 4.44 9.30
N LYS A 82 -10.07 3.20 9.35
CA LYS A 82 -9.29 2.61 8.25
C LYS A 82 -10.10 2.57 6.95
N ILE A 83 -11.39 2.23 7.02
CA ILE A 83 -12.28 2.23 5.85
C ILE A 83 -12.48 3.65 5.33
N LYS A 84 -12.81 4.61 6.21
CA LYS A 84 -12.99 6.02 5.85
C LYS A 84 -11.75 6.61 5.18
N GLN A 85 -10.56 6.32 5.71
CA GLN A 85 -9.31 6.76 5.09
C GLN A 85 -9.11 6.17 3.69
N ARG A 86 -9.47 4.91 3.47
CA ARG A 86 -9.41 4.28 2.15
C ARG A 86 -10.39 4.89 1.16
N ILE A 87 -11.64 5.15 1.59
CA ILE A 87 -12.64 5.83 0.77
C ILE A 87 -12.13 7.22 0.40
N LYS A 88 -11.65 8.00 1.37
CA LYS A 88 -11.09 9.35 1.14
C LYS A 88 -9.95 9.33 0.11
N ARG A 89 -9.01 8.36 0.22
CA ARG A 89 -7.90 8.20 -0.73
C ARG A 89 -8.37 7.87 -2.15
N ARG A 90 -9.45 7.08 -2.31
CA ARG A 90 -9.96 6.66 -3.60
C ARG A 90 -10.84 7.69 -4.28
N THR A 91 -11.68 8.37 -3.51
CA THR A 91 -12.76 9.22 -4.04
C THR A 91 -12.35 10.68 -4.14
N GLN A 92 -11.25 11.12 -3.50
CA GLN A 92 -10.79 12.52 -3.36
C GLN A 92 -11.82 13.49 -2.75
N SER A 93 -13.08 13.07 -2.57
CA SER A 93 -14.16 13.85 -1.97
C SER A 93 -14.24 13.63 -0.44
N PRO A 94 -14.41 14.70 0.37
CA PRO A 94 -14.47 14.61 1.82
C PRO A 94 -15.72 13.89 2.36
N SER A 95 -16.85 14.01 1.65
CA SER A 95 -18.14 13.47 2.07
C SER A 95 -18.79 12.73 0.90
N SER A 96 -18.75 11.40 0.96
CA SER A 96 -19.44 10.53 0.01
C SER A 96 -20.67 9.93 0.72
N PRO A 97 -21.80 9.70 0.01
CA PRO A 97 -22.92 8.91 0.53
C PRO A 97 -22.49 7.59 1.19
N THR A 98 -21.40 6.99 0.70
CA THR A 98 -20.78 5.80 1.30
C THR A 98 -20.25 6.03 2.72
N ASN A 99 -19.63 7.18 3.01
CA ASN A 99 -19.16 7.52 4.35
C ASN A 99 -20.33 7.72 5.32
N GLN A 100 -21.44 8.30 4.85
CA GLN A 100 -22.65 8.46 5.65
C GLN A 100 -23.29 7.11 5.97
N ALA A 101 -23.44 6.23 4.98
CA ALA A 101 -23.94 4.86 5.19
C ALA A 101 -23.05 4.08 6.16
N LEU A 102 -21.72 4.19 6.03
CA LEU A 102 -20.77 3.58 6.95
C LEU A 102 -20.93 4.10 8.39
N ASN A 103 -21.10 5.40 8.58
CA ASN A 103 -21.33 5.98 9.91
C ASN A 103 -22.62 5.45 10.55
N GLN A 104 -23.70 5.31 9.77
CA GLN A 104 -24.94 4.72 10.27
C GLN A 104 -24.71 3.27 10.68
N LEU A 105 -24.05 2.47 9.84
CA LEU A 105 -23.73 1.07 10.15
C LEU A 105 -22.93 0.94 11.45
N VAL A 106 -21.92 1.79 11.65
CA VAL A 106 -21.11 1.80 12.89
C VAL A 106 -21.99 2.06 14.11
N ARG A 107 -22.92 3.02 14.05
CA ARG A 107 -23.85 3.30 15.15
C ARG A 107 -24.77 2.12 15.46
N TRP A 108 -25.31 1.46 14.44
CA TRP A 108 -26.12 0.25 14.61
C TRP A 108 -25.33 -0.89 15.26
N CYS A 109 -24.10 -1.11 14.83
CA CYS A 109 -23.22 -2.10 15.45
C CYS A 109 -22.91 -1.75 16.91
N GLN A 110 -22.59 -0.49 17.23
CA GLN A 110 -22.39 -0.04 18.60
C GLN A 110 -23.62 -0.31 19.47
N LEU A 111 -24.81 0.07 18.99
CA LEU A 111 -26.07 -0.19 19.68
C LEU A 111 -26.27 -1.68 19.96
N ALA A 112 -26.06 -2.54 18.96
CA ALA A 112 -26.19 -3.98 19.13
C ALA A 112 -25.21 -4.54 20.17
N MET A 113 -23.96 -4.06 20.18
CA MET A 113 -22.95 -4.49 21.16
C MET A 113 -23.31 -4.06 22.59
N HIS A 114 -23.79 -2.83 22.76
CA HIS A 114 -24.25 -2.33 24.05
C HIS A 114 -25.47 -3.11 24.55
N SER A 115 -26.46 -3.34 23.68
CA SER A 115 -27.64 -4.15 24.01
C SER A 115 -27.25 -5.57 24.41
N ALA A 116 -26.32 -6.20 23.67
CA ALA A 116 -25.83 -7.53 24.01
C ALA A 116 -25.13 -7.57 25.38
N ALA A 117 -24.35 -6.53 25.72
CA ALA A 117 -23.71 -6.43 27.03
C ALA A 117 -24.73 -6.30 28.17
N ILE A 118 -25.77 -5.48 27.99
CA ILE A 118 -26.87 -5.31 28.96
C ILE A 118 -27.60 -6.64 29.16
N LEU A 119 -28.05 -7.27 28.07
CA LEU A 119 -28.76 -8.55 28.13
C LEU A 119 -27.93 -9.64 28.80
N THR A 120 -26.62 -9.66 28.55
CA THR A 120 -25.70 -10.61 29.20
C THR A 120 -25.67 -10.38 30.72
N GLN A 121 -25.69 -9.12 31.16
CA GLN A 121 -25.69 -8.77 32.57
C GLN A 121 -27.04 -9.11 33.23
N GLU A 122 -28.16 -8.78 32.59
CA GLU A 122 -29.50 -9.12 33.07
C GLU A 122 -29.68 -10.63 33.21
N ASN A 123 -29.25 -11.40 32.20
CA ASN A 123 -29.28 -12.85 32.27
C ASN A 123 -28.49 -13.39 33.46
N LYS A 124 -27.29 -12.87 33.74
CA LYS A 124 -26.49 -13.29 34.90
C LYS A 124 -27.22 -13.02 36.22
N VAL A 125 -27.88 -11.87 36.35
CA VAL A 125 -28.69 -11.52 37.53
C VAL A 125 -29.87 -12.49 37.68
N LEU A 126 -30.57 -12.80 36.59
CA LEU A 126 -31.69 -13.75 36.60
C LEU A 126 -31.24 -15.15 37.02
N TRP A 127 -30.10 -15.64 36.51
CA TRP A 127 -29.54 -16.92 36.92
C TRP A 127 -29.23 -16.96 38.42
N ALA A 128 -28.59 -15.92 38.95
CA ALA A 128 -28.29 -15.83 40.38
C ALA A 128 -29.54 -15.78 41.26
N ALA A 129 -30.61 -15.10 40.81
CA ALA A 129 -31.88 -15.06 41.52
C ALA A 129 -32.59 -16.43 41.49
N ASN A 130 -32.60 -17.11 40.34
CA ASN A 130 -33.20 -18.43 40.17
C ASN A 130 -32.53 -19.49 41.04
N GLU A 131 -31.19 -19.51 41.13
CA GLU A 131 -30.48 -20.44 42.00
C GLU A 131 -30.82 -20.21 43.49
N LYS A 132 -30.91 -18.94 43.92
CA LYS A 132 -31.33 -18.63 45.30
C LYS A 132 -32.76 -19.07 45.61
N GLN A 133 -33.65 -19.05 44.62
CA GLN A 133 -35.03 -19.48 44.79
C GLN A 133 -35.17 -21.01 44.86
N LYS A 134 -34.31 -21.76 44.17
CA LYS A 134 -34.27 -23.24 44.26
C LYS A 134 -33.76 -23.76 45.61
N CYS A 135 -32.98 -22.96 46.33
CA CYS A 135 -32.42 -23.32 47.64
C CYS A 135 -33.33 -22.95 48.82
N LYS A 136 -34.54 -22.45 48.57
CA LYS A 136 -35.57 -22.19 49.58
C LYS A 136 -36.64 -23.28 49.52
#